data_AF-A0A919LCI5-F1
#
_entry.id   AF-A0A919LCI5-F1
#
_cell.length_a   1.000
_cell.length_b   1.000
_cell.length_c   1.000
_cell.angle_alpha   90.00
_cell.angle_beta   90.00
_cell.angle_gamma   90.00
#
_symmetry.space_group_name_H-M   'P 1'
#
loop_
_entity.id
_entity.type
_entity.pdbx_description
1 polymer ?
#
loop_
_entity_poly.entity_id
_entity_poly.type
_entity_poly.pdbx_seq_one_letter_code
_entity_poly.pdbx_strand_id
1 'polypeptide(L)'
;MNMIGLRLLLATVLVGSALSGCAFLSPFTSCKGTGPAVAELDELPALELHPPGATPVDGGAADGATCTDDSGDAWLTADRLYVYDGSEVEVVAYYVREMAAAGWHPGPRVGPAPQGRIPAPCFESPDRPSVRVIFESPAELREFYQVDPGPEPTGSAPRTWFVLSAEASPDGSRMDC
;
A
#
# COMPACT_ATOMS: atom_id res chain seq x y z
N MET A 1 -66.50 -33.80 -41.39
CA MET A 1 -66.56 -33.24 -40.01
C MET A 1 -65.62 -34.08 -39.17
N ASN A 2 -64.37 -33.64 -39.01
CA ASN A 2 -63.86 -32.86 -37.86
C ASN A 2 -63.78 -33.71 -36.59
N MET A 3 -62.73 -33.69 -35.76
CA MET A 3 -61.41 -33.06 -35.77
C MET A 3 -60.68 -33.61 -34.51
N ILE A 4 -59.37 -33.80 -34.63
CA ILE A 4 -58.36 -33.50 -33.59
C ILE A 4 -58.43 -34.35 -32.30
N GLY A 5 -57.77 -35.51 -32.35
CA GLY A 5 -57.32 -36.25 -31.17
C GLY A 5 -55.98 -35.70 -30.65
N LEU A 6 -56.04 -35.12 -29.46
CA LEU A 6 -54.96 -34.69 -28.59
C LEU A 6 -53.86 -35.75 -28.43
N ARG A 7 -52.65 -35.50 -28.93
CA ARG A 7 -51.41 -36.13 -28.44
C ARG A 7 -50.30 -35.08 -28.41
N LEU A 8 -50.22 -34.37 -27.28
CA LEU A 8 -49.04 -33.59 -26.89
C LEU A 8 -47.84 -34.54 -26.81
N LEU A 9 -46.94 -34.45 -27.78
CA LEU A 9 -45.63 -35.06 -27.72
C LEU A 9 -44.72 -34.11 -26.93
N LEU A 10 -44.29 -34.58 -25.76
CA LEU A 10 -43.21 -34.01 -24.97
C LEU A 10 -41.98 -33.77 -25.84
N ALA A 11 -41.52 -32.52 -25.93
CA ALA A 11 -40.24 -32.18 -26.52
C ALA A 11 -39.50 -31.19 -25.62
N THR A 12 -38.41 -31.71 -25.05
CA THR A 12 -37.18 -31.01 -24.64
C THR A 12 -37.24 -30.03 -23.46
N VAL A 13 -37.16 -30.62 -22.26
CA VAL A 13 -36.37 -30.10 -21.14
C VAL A 13 -34.88 -30.22 -21.50
N LEU A 14 -34.04 -29.36 -20.89
CA LEU A 14 -32.57 -29.22 -20.99
C LEU A 14 -32.03 -28.19 -21.98
N VAL A 15 -32.23 -26.90 -21.66
CA VAL A 15 -31.15 -25.93 -21.88
C VAL A 15 -30.31 -25.93 -20.61
N GLY A 16 -29.10 -26.47 -20.74
CA GLY A 16 -28.17 -26.70 -19.66
C GLY A 16 -27.81 -25.42 -18.92
N SER A 17 -27.87 -25.52 -17.60
CA SER A 17 -27.21 -24.67 -16.63
C SER A 17 -25.69 -24.73 -16.82
N ALA A 18 -25.18 -24.01 -17.81
CA ALA A 18 -23.76 -23.68 -17.97
C ALA A 18 -23.51 -22.22 -17.55
N LEU A 19 -23.98 -21.86 -16.35
CA LEU A 19 -23.40 -20.76 -15.58
C LEU A 19 -22.81 -21.35 -14.28
N SER A 20 -21.99 -22.39 -14.41
CA SER A 20 -20.84 -22.50 -13.51
C SER A 20 -19.86 -21.41 -13.95
N GLY A 21 -20.22 -20.16 -13.69
CA GLY A 21 -19.23 -19.12 -13.61
C GLY A 21 -18.23 -19.65 -12.61
N CYS A 22 -16.99 -19.86 -13.06
CA CYS A 22 -15.87 -19.91 -12.15
C CYS A 22 -15.92 -18.55 -11.44
N ALA A 23 -16.64 -18.50 -10.32
CA ALA A 23 -16.21 -17.69 -9.21
C ALA A 23 -14.81 -18.23 -8.95
N PHE A 24 -13.83 -17.64 -9.65
CA PHE A 24 -12.52 -17.45 -9.09
C PHE A 24 -12.85 -16.82 -7.75
N LEU A 25 -12.92 -17.67 -6.73
CA LEU A 25 -12.55 -17.27 -5.40
C LEU A 25 -11.23 -16.57 -5.68
N SER A 26 -11.18 -15.24 -5.75
CA SER A 26 -10.07 -14.59 -5.08
C SER A 26 -10.22 -15.15 -3.68
N PRO A 27 -9.39 -16.13 -3.27
CA PRO A 27 -9.33 -16.36 -1.84
C PRO A 27 -8.96 -14.97 -1.33
N PHE A 28 -9.82 -14.35 -0.52
CA PHE A 28 -9.34 -13.22 0.28
C PHE A 28 -8.06 -13.74 0.91
N THR A 29 -6.94 -13.26 0.38
CA THR A 29 -5.64 -13.80 0.73
C THR A 29 -5.50 -13.42 2.19
N SER A 30 -5.47 -14.40 3.08
CA SER A 30 -5.27 -14.15 4.51
C SER A 30 -3.79 -13.91 4.78
N CYS A 31 -3.46 -13.32 5.92
CA CYS A 31 -2.06 -13.24 6.38
C CYS A 31 -1.42 -14.59 6.75
N LYS A 32 -2.16 -15.70 6.63
CA LYS A 32 -1.64 -17.03 6.91
C LYS A 32 -0.54 -17.41 5.93
N GLY A 33 0.67 -17.61 6.45
CA GLY A 33 1.81 -18.11 5.68
C GLY A 33 2.63 -17.02 4.98
N THR A 34 2.33 -15.75 5.20
CA THR A 34 3.05 -14.61 4.58
C THR A 34 4.39 -14.30 5.26
N GLY A 35 4.74 -14.99 6.35
CA GLY A 35 5.94 -14.72 7.15
C GLY A 35 7.24 -14.52 6.34
N PRO A 36 7.57 -15.39 5.36
CA PRO A 36 8.73 -15.17 4.51
C PRO A 36 8.65 -13.90 3.66
N ALA A 37 7.49 -13.61 3.07
CA ALA A 37 7.28 -12.40 2.26
C ALA A 37 7.31 -11.12 3.11
N VAL A 38 6.79 -11.18 4.34
CA VAL A 38 6.90 -10.08 5.32
C VAL A 38 8.37 -9.80 5.65
N ALA A 39 9.16 -10.84 5.91
CA ALA A 39 10.59 -10.67 6.21
C ALA A 39 11.37 -10.12 5.00
N GLU A 40 11.09 -10.62 3.79
CA GLU A 40 11.71 -10.10 2.57
C GLU A 40 11.34 -8.64 2.29
N LEU A 41 10.08 -8.26 2.55
CA LEU A 41 9.63 -6.88 2.41
C LEU A 41 10.32 -5.95 3.42
N ASP A 42 10.53 -6.40 4.66
CA ASP A 42 11.21 -5.62 5.70
C ASP A 42 12.68 -5.34 5.37
N GLU A 43 13.32 -6.25 4.62
CA GLU A 43 14.70 -6.14 4.18
C GLU A 43 14.85 -5.40 2.84
N LEU A 44 13.77 -4.81 2.30
CA LEU A 44 13.80 -4.13 1.00
C LEU A 44 14.82 -2.97 1.05
N PRO A 45 15.87 -2.96 0.21
CA PRO A 45 16.93 -1.94 0.29
C PRO A 45 16.46 -0.49 0.10
N ALA A 46 15.28 -0.30 -0.51
CA ALA A 46 14.68 1.02 -0.65
C ALA A 46 14.28 1.64 0.70
N LEU A 47 13.97 0.82 1.71
CA LEU A 47 13.58 1.27 3.05
C LEU A 47 14.73 1.91 3.84
N GLU A 48 15.96 1.61 3.44
CA GLU A 48 17.18 2.22 4.00
C GLU A 48 17.45 3.63 3.43
N LEU A 49 16.70 4.05 2.40
CA LEU A 49 16.85 5.40 1.84
C LEU A 49 16.17 6.42 2.75
N HIS A 50 16.94 7.40 3.22
CA HIS A 50 16.40 8.57 3.92
C HIS A 50 17.26 9.82 3.68
N PRO A 51 16.67 11.04 3.68
CA PRO A 51 17.44 12.26 3.58
C PRO A 51 18.57 12.33 4.62
N PRO A 52 19.76 12.85 4.27
CA PRO A 52 20.81 13.09 5.26
C PRO A 52 20.31 14.00 6.39
N GLY A 53 20.46 13.55 7.63
CA GLY A 53 19.94 14.26 8.81
C GLY A 53 18.50 13.90 9.19
N ALA A 54 17.79 13.10 8.40
CA ALA A 54 16.59 12.43 8.87
C ALA A 54 16.98 11.38 9.92
N THR A 55 16.24 11.35 11.02
CA THR A 55 16.48 10.43 12.15
C THR A 55 15.33 9.43 12.21
N PRO A 56 15.59 8.12 12.25
CA PRO A 56 14.54 7.13 12.43
C PRO A 56 13.90 7.27 13.81
N VAL A 57 12.61 6.98 13.86
CA VAL A 57 11.79 7.02 15.09
C VAL A 57 11.52 5.58 15.49
N ASP A 58 12.43 5.02 16.27
CA ASP A 58 12.36 3.61 16.68
C ASP A 58 11.18 3.36 17.65
N GLY A 59 10.60 2.16 17.55
CA GLY A 59 9.67 1.63 18.57
C GLY A 59 8.23 2.14 18.48
N GLY A 60 7.85 2.85 17.42
CA GLY A 60 6.46 3.13 17.07
C GLY A 60 5.76 1.93 16.40
N ALA A 61 4.44 1.94 16.33
CA ALA A 61 3.65 0.84 15.75
C ALA A 61 3.89 0.60 14.24
N ALA A 62 4.60 1.50 13.56
CA ALA A 62 4.94 1.38 12.13
C ALA A 62 6.43 1.27 11.87
N ASP A 63 7.18 0.70 12.80
CA ASP A 63 8.53 0.24 12.49
C ASP A 63 8.49 -1.25 12.19
N GLY A 64 8.87 -1.61 10.96
CA GLY A 64 8.95 -2.99 10.49
C GLY A 64 7.87 -3.37 9.48
N ALA A 65 7.85 -4.66 9.13
CA ALA A 65 6.88 -5.22 8.20
C ALA A 65 5.73 -5.97 8.87
N THR A 66 4.52 -5.80 8.33
CA THR A 66 3.31 -6.44 8.81
C THR A 66 2.43 -6.90 7.65
N CYS A 67 1.42 -7.70 7.98
CA CYS A 67 0.35 -8.08 7.05
C CYS A 67 -0.98 -7.68 7.68
N THR A 68 -1.84 -7.04 6.89
CA THR A 68 -3.17 -6.58 7.30
C THR A 68 -4.23 -7.34 6.49
N ASP A 69 -5.21 -7.95 7.17
CA ASP A 69 -6.33 -8.69 6.55
C ASP A 69 -7.70 -8.33 7.14
N ASP A 70 -7.83 -7.14 7.74
CA ASP A 70 -9.01 -6.72 8.52
C ASP A 70 -10.11 -6.02 7.69
N SER A 71 -9.79 -5.54 6.49
CA SER A 71 -10.63 -4.60 5.73
C SER A 71 -10.74 -4.91 4.23
N GLY A 72 -10.28 -6.09 3.78
CA GLY A 72 -10.32 -6.49 2.38
C GLY A 72 -9.46 -7.73 2.08
N ASP A 73 -8.93 -7.80 0.85
CA ASP A 73 -7.81 -8.70 0.55
C ASP A 73 -6.62 -8.33 1.41
N ALA A 74 -5.84 -9.30 1.91
CA ALA A 74 -4.66 -8.92 2.66
C ALA A 74 -3.64 -8.19 1.79
N TRP A 75 -2.83 -7.37 2.44
CA TRP A 75 -1.64 -6.79 1.85
C TRP A 75 -0.53 -6.73 2.90
N LEU A 76 0.70 -6.58 2.42
CA LEU A 76 1.88 -6.42 3.25
C LEU A 76 2.29 -4.95 3.23
N THR A 77 2.69 -4.44 4.38
CA THR A 77 3.36 -3.13 4.49
C THR A 77 4.69 -3.31 5.21
N ALA A 78 5.68 -2.50 4.86
CA ALA A 78 6.89 -2.34 5.65
C ALA A 78 7.22 -0.85 5.76
N ASP A 79 7.20 -0.36 6.99
CA ASP A 79 7.20 1.06 7.28
C ASP A 79 8.48 1.45 8.03
N ARG A 80 8.96 2.67 7.72
CA ARG A 80 10.03 3.36 8.43
C ARG A 80 9.59 4.79 8.69
N LEU A 81 9.43 5.15 9.96
CA LEU A 81 9.05 6.50 10.38
C LEU A 81 10.31 7.34 10.65
N TYR A 82 10.31 8.56 10.11
CA TYR A 82 11.42 9.50 10.25
C TYR A 82 10.95 10.87 10.72
N VAL A 83 11.84 11.54 11.44
CA VAL A 83 11.79 12.98 11.70
C VAL A 83 12.94 13.68 11.00
N TYR A 84 12.66 14.82 10.36
CA TYR A 84 13.63 15.61 9.62
C TYR A 84 13.44 17.10 9.90
N ASP A 85 14.53 17.77 10.30
CA ASP A 85 14.55 19.23 10.50
C ASP A 85 14.75 19.96 9.16
N GLY A 86 13.81 19.74 8.24
CA GLY A 86 13.75 20.35 6.91
C GLY A 86 12.32 20.30 6.36
N SER A 87 12.15 20.61 5.08
CA SER A 87 10.80 20.76 4.49
C SER A 87 10.31 19.50 3.75
N GLU A 88 8.99 19.36 3.60
CA GLU A 88 8.40 18.29 2.77
C GLU A 88 8.95 18.30 1.33
N VAL A 89 9.21 19.49 0.77
CA VAL A 89 9.75 19.66 -0.59
C VAL A 89 11.15 19.04 -0.70
N GLU A 90 11.99 19.21 0.31
CA GLU A 90 13.32 18.60 0.36
C GLU A 90 13.23 17.07 0.44
N VAL A 91 12.29 16.54 1.23
CA VAL A 91 12.03 15.10 1.34
C VAL A 91 11.58 14.53 -0.01
N VAL A 92 10.60 15.15 -0.68
CA VAL A 92 10.16 14.70 -2.01
C VAL A 92 11.30 14.78 -3.03
N ALA A 93 12.05 15.88 -3.06
CA ALA A 93 13.16 16.05 -3.99
C ALA A 93 14.27 15.02 -3.76
N TYR A 94 14.53 14.65 -2.50
CA TYR A 94 15.44 13.56 -2.15
C TYR A 94 14.96 12.23 -2.74
N TYR A 95 13.74 11.81 -2.42
CA TYR A 95 13.24 10.50 -2.87
C TYR A 95 13.08 10.41 -4.38
N VAL A 96 12.63 11.47 -5.05
CA VAL A 96 12.55 11.49 -6.52
C VAL A 96 13.92 11.20 -7.15
N ARG A 97 15.00 11.76 -6.59
CA ARG A 97 16.36 11.55 -7.09
C ARG A 97 16.90 10.16 -6.76
N GLU A 98 16.83 9.76 -5.48
CA GLU A 98 17.46 8.51 -5.03
C GLU A 98 16.69 7.28 -5.50
N MET A 99 15.35 7.32 -5.51
CA MET A 99 14.54 6.22 -6.05
C MET A 99 14.81 6.04 -7.55
N ALA A 100 14.90 7.14 -8.32
CA ALA A 100 15.27 7.08 -9.73
C ALA A 100 16.66 6.48 -9.94
N ALA A 101 17.64 6.87 -9.12
CA ALA A 101 18.99 6.27 -9.15
C ALA A 101 18.97 4.76 -8.82
N ALA A 102 18.04 4.32 -7.98
CA ALA A 102 17.79 2.92 -7.65
C ALA A 102 16.87 2.18 -8.64
N GLY A 103 16.56 2.79 -9.80
CA GLY A 103 15.78 2.18 -10.89
C GLY A 103 14.27 2.16 -10.67
N TRP A 104 13.76 2.96 -9.74
CA TRP A 104 12.33 3.18 -9.53
C TRP A 104 11.83 4.37 -10.34
N HIS A 105 10.53 4.40 -10.60
CA HIS A 105 9.90 5.48 -11.33
C HIS A 105 8.64 5.94 -10.60
N PRO A 106 8.30 7.24 -10.62
CA PRO A 106 7.02 7.70 -10.09
C PRO A 106 5.88 6.99 -10.81
N GLY A 107 4.96 6.41 -10.04
CA GLY A 107 3.73 5.82 -10.56
C GLY A 107 2.83 6.89 -11.20
N PRO A 108 1.86 6.47 -12.02
CA PRO A 108 0.97 7.39 -12.73
C PRO A 108 0.04 8.18 -11.80
N ARG A 109 -0.10 7.72 -10.54
CA ARG A 109 -0.93 8.33 -9.52
C ARG A 109 -0.08 9.00 -8.46
N VAL A 110 -0.33 10.29 -8.28
CA VAL A 110 0.04 11.01 -7.08
C VAL A 110 -1.10 10.78 -6.09
N GLY A 111 -0.81 10.21 -4.92
CA GLY A 111 -1.83 9.99 -3.89
C GLY A 111 -2.48 11.32 -3.46
N PRO A 112 -3.74 11.31 -2.99
CA PRO A 112 -4.34 12.51 -2.44
C PRO A 112 -3.51 13.01 -1.25
N ALA A 113 -3.06 14.26 -1.30
CA ALA A 113 -2.43 14.89 -0.14
C ALA A 113 -3.53 15.38 0.82
N PRO A 114 -3.44 15.10 2.13
CA PRO A 114 -4.25 15.77 3.13
C PRO A 114 -4.12 17.30 3.00
N GLN A 115 -5.15 18.04 3.44
CA GLN A 115 -5.17 19.50 3.29
C GLN A 115 -3.93 20.13 3.94
N GLY A 116 -3.18 20.93 3.17
CA GLY A 116 -1.99 21.63 3.65
C GLY A 116 -0.67 20.85 3.50
N ARG A 117 -0.70 19.63 2.96
CA ARG A 117 0.50 18.83 2.63
C ARG A 117 0.82 18.89 1.15
N ILE A 118 2.09 18.73 0.78
CA ILE A 118 2.44 18.50 -0.62
C ILE A 118 2.15 17.04 -0.99
N PRO A 119 1.70 16.77 -2.22
CA PRO A 119 1.59 15.40 -2.69
C PRO A 119 2.97 14.76 -2.82
N ALA A 120 3.12 13.56 -2.25
CA ALA A 120 4.30 12.73 -2.43
C ALA A 120 4.03 11.64 -3.49
N PRO A 121 5.01 11.34 -4.37
CA PRO A 121 4.87 10.27 -5.34
C PRO A 121 4.90 8.89 -4.67
N CYS A 122 4.12 7.97 -5.23
CA CYS A 122 4.34 6.54 -5.09
C CYS A 122 5.33 6.11 -6.18
N PHE A 123 6.24 5.21 -5.87
CA PHE A 123 7.31 4.74 -6.73
C PHE A 123 7.09 3.28 -7.08
N GLU A 124 7.28 2.95 -8.34
CA GLU A 124 7.16 1.59 -8.87
C GLU A 124 8.45 1.11 -9.52
N SER A 125 8.56 -0.20 -9.62
CA SER A 125 9.61 -0.90 -10.33
C SER A 125 9.02 -2.18 -10.95
N PRO A 126 9.51 -2.70 -12.08
CA PRO A 126 8.92 -3.87 -12.75
C PRO A 126 8.65 -5.06 -11.82
N ASP A 127 9.66 -5.44 -11.01
CA ASP A 127 9.65 -6.70 -10.25
C ASP A 127 9.81 -6.50 -8.73
N ARG A 128 9.53 -5.30 -8.21
CA ARG A 128 9.66 -4.99 -6.77
C ARG A 128 8.33 -4.47 -6.21
N PRO A 129 8.05 -4.65 -4.90
CA PRO A 129 6.97 -3.97 -4.18
C PRO A 129 6.86 -2.48 -4.55
N SER A 130 5.74 -1.79 -4.34
CA SER A 130 5.71 -0.33 -4.50
C SER A 130 6.29 0.35 -3.25
N VAL A 131 6.75 1.60 -3.38
CA VAL A 131 7.22 2.39 -2.24
C VAL A 131 6.61 3.79 -2.26
N ARG A 132 6.14 4.26 -1.11
CA ARG A 132 5.46 5.55 -0.93
C ARG A 132 6.11 6.36 0.17
N VAL A 133 6.13 7.68 -0.03
CA VAL A 133 6.39 8.63 1.06
C VAL A 133 5.06 9.20 1.54
N ILE A 134 4.80 9.15 2.85
CA ILE A 134 3.59 9.66 3.50
C ILE A 134 4.01 10.74 4.48
N PHE A 135 3.41 11.93 4.42
CA PHE A 135 3.67 13.00 5.38
C PHE A 135 2.67 12.94 6.52
N GLU A 136 3.18 12.94 7.76
CA GLU A 136 2.37 12.75 8.95
C GLU A 136 2.18 14.07 9.71
N SER A 137 0.96 14.33 10.17
CA SER A 137 0.66 15.40 11.12
C SER A 137 0.90 14.96 12.56
N PRO A 138 1.09 15.92 13.49
CA PRO A 138 1.12 15.63 14.91
C PRO A 138 -0.09 14.85 15.45
N ALA A 139 -1.26 14.97 14.81
CA ALA A 139 -2.45 14.22 15.19
C ALA A 139 -2.34 12.75 14.74
N GLU A 140 -1.97 12.54 13.47
CA GLU A 140 -1.80 11.20 12.88
C GLU A 140 -0.68 10.40 13.57
N LEU A 141 0.43 11.06 13.92
CA LEU A 141 1.52 10.45 14.73
C LEU A 141 1.01 9.86 16.04
N ARG A 142 0.11 10.56 16.73
CA ARG A 142 -0.44 10.09 18.00
C ARG A 142 -1.48 8.99 17.79
N GLU A 143 -2.30 9.12 16.76
CA GLU A 143 -3.41 8.22 16.49
C GLU A 143 -2.93 6.86 15.94
N PHE A 144 -2.13 6.89 14.88
CA PHE A 144 -1.73 5.68 14.15
C PHE A 144 -0.42 5.08 14.66
N TYR A 145 0.52 5.92 15.07
CA TYR A 145 1.89 5.48 15.40
C TYR A 145 2.18 5.45 16.90
N GLN A 146 1.28 6.02 17.73
CA GLN A 146 1.47 6.20 19.17
C GLN A 146 2.74 6.98 19.52
N VAL A 147 3.17 7.87 18.62
CA VAL A 147 4.35 8.72 18.77
C VAL A 147 3.89 10.10 19.26
N ASP A 148 4.51 10.60 20.34
CA ASP A 148 4.35 11.99 20.72
C ASP A 148 5.38 12.85 19.96
N PRO A 149 4.95 13.71 19.02
CA PRO A 149 5.86 14.59 18.28
C PRO A 149 6.48 15.69 19.16
N GLY A 150 6.06 15.80 20.41
CA GLY A 150 6.47 16.87 21.32
C GLY A 150 5.79 18.21 20.98
N PRO A 151 6.28 19.32 21.57
CA PRO A 151 5.74 20.64 21.28
C PRO A 151 6.01 21.03 19.83
N GLU A 152 5.10 21.76 19.22
CA GLU A 152 5.36 22.36 17.92
C GLU A 152 6.62 23.25 17.99
N PRO A 153 7.47 23.23 16.95
CA PRO A 153 8.66 24.06 16.93
C PRO A 153 8.30 25.54 17.14
N THR A 154 8.90 26.16 18.15
CA THR A 154 8.77 27.59 18.38
C THR A 154 9.78 28.32 17.48
N GLY A 155 9.48 28.40 16.19
CA GLY A 155 10.37 28.99 15.18
C GLY A 155 9.87 28.80 13.75
N SER A 156 10.62 29.34 12.79
CA SER A 156 10.32 29.22 11.35
C SER A 156 10.96 27.99 10.69
N ALA A 157 11.82 27.26 11.42
CA ALA A 157 12.46 26.06 10.90
C ALA A 157 11.42 24.94 10.81
N PRO A 158 11.18 24.39 9.61
CA PRO A 158 10.23 23.29 9.45
C PRO A 158 10.75 22.04 10.15
N ARG A 159 9.84 21.29 10.75
CA ARG A 159 10.05 19.91 11.19
C ARG A 159 9.03 19.04 10.46
N THR A 160 9.53 18.13 9.64
CA THR A 160 8.73 17.22 8.85
C THR A 160 8.80 15.82 9.43
N TRP A 161 7.65 15.20 9.60
CA TRP A 161 7.50 13.80 9.94
C TRP A 161 7.00 13.08 8.70
N PHE A 162 7.59 11.95 8.37
CA PHE A 162 7.19 11.17 7.22
C PHE A 162 7.45 9.68 7.42
N VAL A 163 6.62 8.87 6.79
CA VAL A 163 6.79 7.42 6.69
C VAL A 163 7.24 7.10 5.27
N LEU A 164 8.27 6.26 5.17
CA LEU A 164 8.58 5.53 3.97
C LEU A 164 7.93 4.15 4.09
N SER A 165 6.97 3.85 3.23
CA SER A 165 6.17 2.62 3.27
C SER A 165 6.39 1.82 1.99
N ALA A 166 6.75 0.54 2.12
CA ALA A 166 6.74 -0.41 1.02
C ALA A 166 5.46 -1.25 1.07
N GLU A 167 4.78 -1.43 -0.07
CA GLU A 167 3.51 -2.14 -0.15
C GLU A 167 3.60 -3.30 -1.16
N ALA A 168 3.08 -4.48 -0.78
CA ALA A 168 3.10 -5.68 -1.62
C ALA A 168 1.83 -6.52 -1.46
N SER A 169 1.56 -7.38 -2.44
CA SER A 169 0.58 -8.45 -2.29
C SER A 169 1.05 -9.49 -1.25
N PRO A 170 0.15 -10.32 -0.69
CA PRO A 170 0.50 -11.27 0.39
C PRO A 170 1.57 -12.32 0.05
N ASP A 171 1.80 -12.58 -1.23
CA ASP A 171 2.88 -13.45 -1.72
C ASP A 171 4.20 -12.71 -1.93
N GLY A 172 4.28 -11.41 -1.59
CA GLY A 172 5.42 -10.54 -1.79
C GLY A 172 5.51 -9.93 -3.19
N SER A 173 4.58 -10.26 -4.08
CA SER A 173 4.58 -9.69 -5.43
C SER A 173 4.22 -8.20 -5.44
N ARG A 174 4.67 -7.52 -6.49
CA ARG A 174 4.44 -6.09 -6.68
C ARG A 174 2.95 -5.75 -6.60
N MET A 175 2.66 -4.71 -5.84
CA MET A 175 1.42 -3.94 -5.95
C MET A 175 1.68 -2.65 -6.74
N ASP A 176 0.73 -2.23 -7.57
CA ASP A 176 0.80 -0.96 -8.29
C ASP A 176 0.39 0.21 -7.39
N CYS A 177 0.79 1.43 -7.77
CA CYS A 177 0.18 2.66 -7.30
C CYS A 177 -1.20 2.88 -8.03
#